data_AF-A0A949YTH8-F1
#
_entry.id   AF-A0A949YTH8-F1
#
_cell.length_a   1.000
_cell.length_b   1.000
_cell.length_c   1.000
_cell.angle_alpha   90.00
_cell.angle_beta   90.00
_cell.angle_gamma   90.00
#
_symmetry.space_group_name_H-M   'P 1'
#
loop_
_entity.id
_entity.type
_entity.pdbx_description
1 polymer ?
#
loop_
_entity_poly.entity_id
_entity_poly.type
_entity_poly.pdbx_seq_one_letter_code
_entity_poly.pdbx_strand_id
1 'polypeptide(L)'
;MRKLVNAGFHLHARLRTSKVDSLNPRRVQEQGLLRLVRAARATRFGRDHGFDRVRSVADYQKAVPLRTYETLWNDYLRSSYPVFENLTWPGRIPFLAL
;
A
#
# COMPACT_ATOMS: atom_id res chain seq x y z
N MET A 1 -12.98 -37.29 -10.71
CA MET A 1 -11.91 -36.28 -10.91
C MET A 1 -12.18 -34.93 -10.24
N ARG A 2 -13.28 -34.23 -10.52
CA ARG A 2 -13.62 -32.91 -9.90
C ARG A 2 -13.61 -32.88 -8.36
N LYS A 3 -14.13 -33.91 -7.69
CA LYS A 3 -14.19 -33.97 -6.21
C LYS A 3 -12.81 -34.01 -5.54
N LEU A 4 -11.84 -34.70 -6.14
CA LEU A 4 -10.46 -34.79 -5.65
C LEU A 4 -9.71 -33.47 -5.83
N VAL A 5 -9.90 -32.84 -7.00
CA VAL A 5 -9.34 -31.51 -7.29
C VAL A 5 -9.87 -30.47 -6.29
N ASN A 6 -11.19 -30.45 -6.04
CA ASN A 6 -11.79 -29.55 -5.05
C ASN A 6 -11.28 -29.83 -3.63
N ALA A 7 -11.16 -31.09 -3.22
CA ALA A 7 -10.61 -31.46 -1.92
C ALA A 7 -9.14 -30.98 -1.76
N GLY A 8 -8.34 -31.09 -2.83
CA GLY A 8 -6.98 -30.54 -2.88
C GLY A 8 -6.96 -29.02 -2.72
N PHE A 9 -7.84 -28.29 -3.42
CA PHE A 9 -7.96 -26.84 -3.25
C PHE A 9 -8.39 -26.44 -1.83
N HIS A 10 -9.33 -27.16 -1.22
CA HIS A 10 -9.75 -26.89 0.16
C HIS A 10 -8.64 -27.15 1.17
N LEU A 11 -7.86 -28.21 0.99
CA LEU A 11 -6.71 -28.49 1.85
C LEU A 11 -5.65 -27.39 1.71
N HIS A 12 -5.31 -27.01 0.48
CA HIS A 12 -4.37 -25.91 0.23
C HIS A 12 -4.86 -24.60 0.86
N ALA A 13 -6.14 -24.27 0.69
CA ALA A 13 -6.73 -23.08 1.29
C ALA A 13 -6.63 -23.10 2.83
N ARG A 14 -6.95 -24.22 3.48
CA ARG A 14 -6.83 -24.37 4.95
C ARG A 14 -5.39 -24.20 5.43
N LEU A 15 -4.43 -24.85 4.75
CA LEU A 15 -3.01 -24.73 5.09
C LEU A 15 -2.51 -23.29 4.89
N ARG A 16 -2.98 -22.62 3.84
CA ARG A 16 -2.66 -21.22 3.56
C ARG A 16 -3.21 -20.30 4.65
N THR A 17 -4.48 -20.47 5.03
CA THR A 17 -5.14 -19.69 6.09
C THR A 17 -4.45 -19.90 7.43
N SER A 18 -4.19 -21.14 7.86
CA SER A 18 -3.45 -21.43 9.08
C SER A 18 -2.04 -20.79 9.10
N LYS A 19 -1.35 -20.81 7.96
CA LYS A 19 -0.06 -20.12 7.81
C LYS A 19 -0.18 -18.59 7.90
N VAL A 20 -1.28 -17.99 7.44
CA VAL A 20 -1.52 -16.54 7.58
C VAL A 20 -1.91 -16.20 9.02
N ASP A 21 -2.77 -16.99 9.64
CA ASP A 21 -3.28 -16.77 11.01
C ASP A 21 -2.15 -16.86 12.06
N SER A 22 -1.12 -17.66 11.77
CA SER A 22 0.08 -17.77 12.62
C SER A 22 1.07 -16.62 12.48
N LEU A 23 0.87 -15.69 11.53
CA LEU A 23 1.73 -14.52 11.39
C LEU A 23 1.43 -13.50 12.48
N ASN A 24 2.45 -12.72 12.88
CA ASN A 24 2.22 -11.54 13.71
C ASN A 24 1.69 -10.39 12.82
N PRO A 25 0.40 -10.01 12.94
CA PRO A 25 -0.20 -9.04 12.04
C PRO A 25 0.43 -7.65 12.15
N ARG A 26 0.83 -7.22 13.36
CA ARG A 26 1.49 -5.93 13.57
C ARG A 26 2.82 -5.86 12.82
N ARG A 27 3.63 -6.91 12.95
CA ARG A 27 4.93 -6.99 12.26
C ARG A 27 4.76 -6.99 10.74
N VAL A 28 3.80 -7.76 10.22
CA VAL A 28 3.54 -7.81 8.78
C VAL A 28 3.07 -6.47 8.25
N GLN A 29 2.17 -5.78 8.96
CA GLN A 29 1.70 -4.44 8.58
C GLN A 29 2.81 -3.40 8.61
N GLU A 30 3.65 -3.39 9.65
CA GLU A 30 4.78 -2.47 9.75
C GLU A 30 5.78 -2.68 8.60
N GLN A 31 6.13 -3.94 8.32
CA GLN A 31 7.01 -4.27 7.18
C GLN A 31 6.40 -3.84 5.84
N GLY A 32 5.09 -4.04 5.68
CA GLY A 32 4.33 -3.58 4.52
C GLY A 32 4.40 -2.06 4.36
N LEU A 33 4.08 -1.31 5.41
CA LEU A 33 4.15 0.15 5.43
C LEU A 33 5.54 0.64 5.04
N LEU A 34 6.60 0.16 5.71
CA LEU A 34 7.96 0.61 5.46
C LEU A 34 8.42 0.26 4.04
N ARG A 35 7.97 -0.86 3.47
CA ARG A 35 8.22 -1.20 2.07
C ARG A 35 7.56 -0.20 1.11
N LEU A 36 6.29 0.13 1.33
CA LEU A 36 5.53 1.08 0.51
C LEU A 36 6.15 2.49 0.57
N VAL A 37 6.48 2.96 1.77
CA VAL A 37 7.13 4.25 2.00
C VAL A 37 8.48 4.34 1.27
N ARG A 38 9.33 3.30 1.37
CA ARG A 38 10.62 3.27 0.68
C ARG A 38 10.49 3.28 -0.83
N ALA A 39 9.47 2.60 -1.37
CA ALA A 39 9.18 2.58 -2.80
C ALA A 39 8.71 3.97 -3.28
N ALA A 40 7.82 4.60 -2.53
CA ALA A 40 7.25 5.90 -2.85
C ALA A 40 8.14 7.11 -2.48
N ARG A 41 9.33 6.91 -1.90
CA ARG A 41 10.16 8.01 -1.37
C ARG A 41 10.47 9.13 -2.36
N ALA A 42 10.55 8.79 -3.65
CA ALA A 42 10.90 9.71 -4.72
C ALA A 42 9.68 10.35 -5.41
N THR A 43 8.45 10.03 -5.00
CA THR A 43 7.25 10.69 -5.53
C THR A 43 7.13 12.09 -4.95
N ARG A 44 6.28 12.94 -5.54
CA ARG A 44 5.95 14.24 -4.97
C ARG A 44 5.45 14.10 -3.53
N PHE A 45 4.48 13.21 -3.30
CA PHE A 45 3.95 12.92 -1.96
C PHE A 45 5.03 12.46 -0.99
N GLY A 46 5.94 11.57 -1.43
CA GLY A 46 7.02 11.07 -0.59
C GLY A 46 8.00 12.16 -0.17
N ARG A 47 8.30 13.12 -1.05
CA ARG A 47 9.16 14.27 -0.74
C ARG A 47 8.47 15.25 0.21
N ASP A 48 7.22 15.60 -0.09
CA ASP A 48 6.43 16.54 0.71
C ASP A 48 6.21 16.02 2.14
N HIS A 49 6.24 14.70 2.34
CA HIS A 49 6.12 14.03 3.63
C HIS A 49 7.41 13.43 4.20
N GLY A 50 8.59 13.71 3.62
CA GLY A 50 9.88 13.28 4.18
C GLY A 50 10.04 11.75 4.34
N PHE A 51 9.59 10.96 3.36
CA PHE A 51 9.65 9.49 3.37
C PHE A 51 11.07 8.92 3.48
N ASP A 52 12.10 9.73 3.19
CA ASP A 52 13.50 9.39 3.39
C ASP A 52 13.86 9.16 4.88
N ARG A 53 13.15 9.82 5.79
CA ARG A 53 13.37 9.80 7.24
C ARG A 53 12.47 8.84 8.00
N VAL A 54 11.44 8.29 7.36
CA VAL A 54 10.50 7.36 8.01
C VAL A 54 11.18 6.00 8.23
N ARG A 55 11.27 5.58 9.49
CA ARG A 55 11.86 4.30 9.92
C ARG A 55 10.92 3.44 10.74
N SER A 56 9.84 4.03 11.25
CA SER A 56 8.83 3.37 12.07
C SER A 56 7.41 3.81 11.70
N VAL A 57 6.41 3.11 12.24
CA VAL A 57 4.99 3.53 12.13
C VAL A 57 4.77 4.91 12.75
N ALA A 58 5.43 5.22 13.87
CA ALA A 58 5.31 6.51 14.55
C ALA A 58 5.86 7.66 13.69
N ASP A 59 6.99 7.45 13.00
CA ASP A 59 7.53 8.45 12.07
C ASP A 59 6.55 8.74 10.94
N TYR A 60 5.93 7.70 10.38
CA TYR A 60 4.93 7.85 9.34
C TYR A 60 3.71 8.63 9.83
N GLN A 61 3.17 8.28 11.01
CA GLN A 61 2.02 8.96 11.60
C GLN A 61 2.30 10.44 11.91
N LYS A 62 3.53 10.77 12.30
CA LYS A 62 3.96 12.17 12.50
C LYS A 62 4.09 12.92 11.17
N ALA A 63 4.57 12.25 10.13
CA ALA A 63 4.84 12.85 8.84
C ALA A 63 3.59 13.02 7.96
N VAL A 64 2.63 12.09 8.05
CA VAL A 64 1.46 12.01 7.16
C VAL A 64 0.17 12.22 7.97
N PRO A 65 -0.47 13.40 7.88
CA PRO A 65 -1.74 13.64 8.55
C PRO A 65 -2.88 12.85 7.90
N LEU A 66 -3.92 12.57 8.67
CA LEU A 66 -5.18 12.06 8.16
C LEU A 66 -5.80 13.07 7.20
N ARG A 67 -6.36 12.59 6.08
CA ARG A 67 -6.92 13.42 5.01
C ARG A 67 -8.15 12.78 4.40
N THR A 68 -9.01 13.61 3.82
CA THR A 68 -10.11 13.14 2.96
C THR A 68 -9.61 12.93 1.52
N TYR A 69 -10.45 12.29 0.71
CA TYR A 69 -10.19 12.13 -0.70
C TYR A 69 -10.08 13.48 -1.42
N GLU A 70 -10.95 14.44 -1.10
CA GLU A 70 -11.00 15.76 -1.72
C GLU A 70 -9.71 16.55 -1.47
N THR A 71 -9.14 16.44 -0.26
CA THR A 71 -7.83 17.03 0.04
C THR A 71 -6.74 16.41 -0.83
N LEU A 72 -6.68 15.07 -0.92
CA LEU A 72 -5.69 14.38 -1.75
C LEU A 72 -5.85 14.73 -3.24
N TRP A 73 -7.10 14.81 -3.70
CA TRP A 73 -7.43 15.18 -5.08
C TRP A 73 -6.91 16.57 -5.41
N ASN A 74 -7.25 17.56 -4.59
CA ASN A 74 -6.86 18.95 -4.84
C ASN A 74 -5.35 19.15 -4.72
N ASP A 75 -4.70 18.55 -3.72
CA ASP A 75 -3.29 18.78 -3.45
C ASP A 75 -2.38 18.11 -4.48
N TYR A 76 -2.71 16.88 -4.91
CA TYR A 76 -1.79 16.04 -5.66
C TYR A 76 -2.29 15.61 -7.04
N LEU A 77 -3.59 15.44 -7.26
CA LEU A 77 -4.10 14.76 -8.47
C LEU A 77 -4.66 15.74 -9.51
N ARG A 78 -5.50 16.69 -9.09
CA ARG A 78 -6.31 17.56 -9.94
C ARG A 78 -5.50 18.26 -11.04
N SER A 79 -4.34 18.82 -10.68
CA SER A 79 -3.47 19.56 -11.60
C SER A 79 -2.83 18.70 -12.70
N SER A 80 -2.76 17.38 -12.50
CA SER A 80 -2.13 16.44 -13.42
C SER A 80 -3.15 15.56 -14.15
N TYR A 81 -4.44 15.72 -13.87
CA TYR A 81 -5.48 14.95 -14.56
C TYR A 81 -5.41 15.17 -16.09
N PRO A 82 -5.47 14.11 -16.93
CA PRO A 82 -5.74 12.71 -16.58
C PRO A 82 -4.47 11.83 -16.37
N VAL A 83 -3.27 12.41 -16.42
CA VAL A 83 -2.01 11.66 -16.35
C VAL A 83 -1.33 11.82 -15.00
N PHE A 84 -1.40 10.78 -14.17
CA PHE A 84 -0.75 10.78 -12.86
C PHE A 84 0.58 10.05 -12.92
N GLU A 85 1.68 10.80 -12.84
CA GLU A 85 3.02 10.24 -12.91
C GLU A 85 3.89 10.74 -11.74
N ASN A 86 4.44 9.80 -10.97
CA ASN A 86 5.32 10.08 -9.82
C ASN A 86 4.70 11.03 -8.76
N LEU A 87 3.36 11.09 -8.66
CA LEU A 87 2.64 11.97 -7.74
C LEU A 87 2.53 11.35 -6.35
N THR A 88 1.69 10.33 -6.21
CA THR A 88 1.49 9.57 -4.95
C THR A 88 2.13 8.18 -5.01
N TRP A 89 2.31 7.63 -6.21
CA TRP A 89 2.95 6.35 -6.47
C TRP A 89 4.02 6.47 -7.56
N PRO A 90 5.12 5.68 -7.52
CA PRO A 90 6.15 5.72 -8.55
C PRO A 90 5.62 5.30 -9.92
N GLY A 91 6.15 5.94 -10.95
CA GLY A 91 5.75 5.74 -12.33
C GLY A 91 4.36 6.29 -12.64
N ARG A 92 3.79 5.86 -13.75
CA ARG A 92 2.45 6.23 -14.19
C ARG A 92 1.41 5.35 -13.51
N ILE A 93 0.35 5.95 -12.97
CA ILE A 93 -0.83 5.23 -12.47
C ILE A 93 -1.74 4.95 -13.68
N PRO A 94 -1.90 3.69 -14.12
CA PRO A 94 -2.55 3.38 -15.39
C PRO A 94 -4.08 3.26 -15.29
N PHE A 95 -4.60 2.95 -14.09
CA PHE A 95 -6.01 2.72 -13.84
C PHE A 95 -6.44 3.42 -12.56
N LEU A 96 -7.64 3.97 -12.58
CA LEU A 96 -8.32 4.49 -11.39
C LEU A 96 -9.47 3.54 -11.05
N ALA A 97 -9.60 3.20 -9.78
CA ALA A 97 -10.84 2.62 -9.28
C ALA A 97 -11.83 3.79 -9.12
N LEU A 98 -12.99 3.71 -9.81
CA LEU A 98 -14.05 4.71 -9.77
C LEU A 98 -15.13 4.32 -8.75
#